data_AF-A0A3M2V2V4-F1
#
_entry.id   AF-A0A3M2V2V4-F1
#
_cell.length_a   1.000
_cell.length_b   1.000
_cell.length_c   1.000
_cell.angle_alpha   90.00
_cell.angle_beta   90.00
_cell.angle_gamma   90.00
#
_symmetry.space_group_name_H-M   'P 1'
#
loop_
_entity.id
_entity.type
_entity.pdbx_description
1 polymer ?
#
loop_
_entity_poly.entity_id
_entity_poly.type
_entity_poly.pdbx_seq_one_letter_code
_entity_poly.pdbx_strand_id
1 'polypeptide(L)'
;SSALKARNGHLVVDEIYHGLTYGVDASSVLEVDNEAFVLNSFSKYFGMTGWRLGWLVAPPEAVADLEKLAQNLYISAPSMAQYAALACFEPQTLAILEQRRAEFGRRRDL
;
A
#
# COMPACT_ATOMS: atom_id res chain seq x y z
N SER A 1 15.68 -11.82 -2.36
CA SER A 1 17.06 -11.61 -1.87
C SER A 1 17.72 -12.93 -1.45
N SER A 2 18.86 -13.32 -2.05
CA SER A 2 19.58 -14.56 -1.72
C SER A 2 20.08 -14.62 -0.27
N ALA A 3 20.49 -13.48 0.29
CA ALA A 3 20.96 -13.38 1.66
C ALA A 3 19.86 -13.63 2.70
N LEU A 4 18.62 -13.21 2.41
CA LEU A 4 17.46 -13.47 3.27
C LEU A 4 17.02 -14.93 3.17
N LYS A 5 16.95 -15.47 1.95
CA LYS A 5 16.56 -16.87 1.71
C LYS A 5 17.52 -17.85 2.38
N ALA A 6 18.83 -17.57 2.38
CA ALA A 6 19.84 -18.36 3.10
C ALA A 6 19.64 -18.43 4.63
N ARG A 7 18.81 -17.54 5.19
CA ARG A 7 18.50 -17.47 6.62
C ARG A 7 17.04 -17.80 6.94
N ASN A 8 16.29 -18.34 5.98
CA ASN A 8 14.83 -18.55 6.07
C ASN A 8 14.08 -17.29 6.52
N GLY A 9 14.53 -16.11 6.04
CA GLY A 9 13.90 -14.83 6.34
C GLY A 9 12.89 -14.40 5.28
N HIS A 10 11.91 -13.61 5.69
CA HIS A 10 10.94 -12.96 4.80
C HIS A 10 11.33 -11.51 4.54
N LEU A 11 11.09 -11.03 3.32
CA LEU A 11 11.22 -9.63 2.97
C LEU A 11 9.88 -8.94 3.16
N VAL A 12 9.85 -7.88 3.97
CA VAL A 12 8.67 -7.05 4.21
C VAL A 12 8.99 -5.64 3.78
N VAL A 13 8.22 -5.09 2.85
CA VAL A 13 8.43 -3.74 2.31
C VAL A 13 7.18 -2.90 2.55
N ASP A 14 7.38 -1.76 3.20
CA ASP A 14 6.35 -0.75 3.35
C ASP A 14 6.38 0.18 2.13
N GLU A 15 5.38 0.05 1.27
CA GLU A 15 5.20 0.85 0.06
C GLU A 15 4.08 1.90 0.24
N ILE A 16 3.85 2.42 1.46
CA ILE A 16 2.76 3.38 1.74
C ILE A 16 2.80 4.68 0.92
N TYR A 17 3.96 5.04 0.35
CA TYR A 17 4.13 6.19 -0.53
C TYR A 17 4.10 5.84 -2.03
N HIS A 18 3.79 4.58 -2.39
CA HIS A 18 3.67 4.17 -3.78
C HIS A 18 2.66 5.08 -4.51
N GLY A 19 3.03 5.53 -5.71
CA GLY A 19 2.25 6.50 -6.49
C GLY A 19 2.54 7.97 -6.16
N LEU A 20 3.19 8.29 -5.03
CA LEU A 20 3.69 9.66 -4.74
C LEU A 20 5.11 9.87 -5.27
N THR A 21 5.29 9.58 -6.55
CA THR A 21 6.56 9.69 -7.25
C THR A 21 6.59 10.93 -8.14
N TYR A 22 7.80 11.39 -8.51
CA TYR A 22 7.97 12.59 -9.35
C TYR A 22 9.12 12.37 -10.32
N GLY A 23 8.81 12.36 -11.62
CA GLY A 23 9.80 12.22 -12.71
C GLY A 23 10.22 10.77 -13.02
N VAL A 24 10.13 9.85 -12.06
CA VAL A 24 10.35 8.41 -12.25
C VAL A 24 9.28 7.62 -11.53
N ASP A 25 8.84 6.50 -12.11
CA ASP A 25 7.92 5.59 -11.44
C ASP A 25 8.67 4.75 -10.40
N ALA A 26 8.00 4.44 -9.29
CA ALA A 26 8.56 3.58 -8.26
C ALA A 26 8.22 2.13 -8.61
N SER A 27 9.24 1.34 -8.91
CA SER A 27 9.09 -0.10 -9.00
C SER A 27 8.66 -0.68 -7.66
N SER A 28 7.74 -1.65 -7.68
CA SER A 28 7.44 -2.43 -6.48
C SER A 28 8.52 -3.49 -6.25
N VAL A 29 8.74 -3.89 -4.99
CA VAL A 29 9.62 -5.03 -4.68
C VAL A 29 9.15 -6.32 -5.36
N LEU A 30 7.85 -6.43 -5.67
CA LEU A 30 7.30 -7.60 -6.36
C LEU A 30 7.84 -7.76 -7.79
N GLU A 31 8.41 -6.72 -8.40
CA GLU A 31 9.08 -6.85 -9.70
C GLU A 31 10.36 -7.70 -9.62
N VAL A 32 10.94 -7.85 -8.43
CA VAL A 32 12.21 -8.57 -8.21
C VAL A 32 12.11 -9.73 -7.22
N ASP A 33 11.07 -9.79 -6.39
CA ASP A 33 10.84 -10.89 -5.44
C ASP A 33 9.33 -11.09 -5.20
N ASN A 34 8.73 -12.05 -5.91
CA ASN A 34 7.31 -12.41 -5.77
C ASN A 34 6.95 -13.00 -4.39
N GLU A 35 7.95 -13.37 -3.60
CA GLU A 35 7.79 -13.93 -2.25
C GLU A 35 7.81 -12.84 -1.17
N ALA A 36 7.92 -11.56 -1.55
CA ALA A 36 7.94 -10.44 -0.62
C ALA A 36 6.53 -10.09 -0.12
N PHE A 37 6.46 -9.62 1.12
CA PHE A 37 5.27 -9.03 1.72
C PHE A 37 5.29 -7.52 1.46
N VAL A 38 4.22 -6.99 0.88
CA VAL A 38 4.11 -5.56 0.56
C VAL A 38 2.94 -4.94 1.29
N LEU A 39 3.23 -3.95 2.14
CA LEU A 39 2.21 -3.15 2.82
C LEU A 39 1.90 -1.90 2.02
N ASN A 40 0.61 -1.57 1.92
CA ASN A 40 0.17 -0.31 1.33
C ASN A 40 -1.16 0.15 1.96
N SER A 41 -1.56 1.39 1.71
CA SER A 41 -2.71 2.01 2.40
C SER A 41 -3.32 3.18 1.63
N PHE A 42 -4.57 3.48 1.97
CA PHE A 42 -5.26 4.69 1.54
C PHE A 42 -4.74 5.97 2.22
N SER A 43 -3.73 5.88 3.08
CA SER A 43 -3.33 7.01 3.94
C SER A 43 -2.69 8.18 3.19
N LYS A 44 -1.74 7.92 2.27
CA LYS A 44 -0.88 8.96 1.68
C LYS A 44 -1.37 9.40 0.31
N TYR A 45 -1.29 8.53 -0.69
CA TYR A 45 -1.70 8.86 -2.05
C TYR A 45 -3.19 9.25 -2.10
N PHE A 46 -4.06 8.47 -1.45
CA PHE A 46 -5.51 8.71 -1.44
C PHE A 46 -5.98 9.74 -0.40
N GLY A 47 -5.09 10.25 0.46
CA GLY A 47 -5.43 11.27 1.45
C GLY A 47 -6.36 10.82 2.58
N MET A 48 -6.52 9.52 2.81
CA MET A 48 -7.39 8.95 3.85
C MET A 48 -6.61 8.63 5.14
N THR A 49 -5.66 9.49 5.53
CA THR A 49 -4.92 9.32 6.79
C THR A 49 -5.90 9.30 7.97
N GLY A 50 -5.77 8.31 8.85
CA GLY A 50 -6.65 8.12 10.00
C GLY A 50 -7.88 7.25 9.74
N TRP A 51 -8.16 6.88 8.48
CA TRP A 51 -9.33 6.07 8.12
C TRP A 51 -9.14 4.56 8.39
N ARG A 52 -7.93 4.17 8.79
CA ARG A 52 -7.56 2.80 9.18
C ARG A 52 -7.87 1.76 8.08
N LEU A 53 -7.55 2.10 6.83
CA LEU A 53 -7.74 1.22 5.67
C LEU A 53 -6.45 1.06 4.87
N GLY A 54 -6.13 -0.19 4.53
CA GLY A 54 -5.00 -0.57 3.70
C GLY A 54 -5.05 -2.04 3.35
N TRP A 55 -3.99 -2.54 2.73
CA TRP A 55 -3.90 -3.92 2.28
C TRP A 55 -2.46 -4.44 2.40
N LEU A 56 -2.37 -5.76 2.38
CA LEU A 56 -1.12 -6.52 2.36
C LEU A 56 -1.14 -7.42 1.14
N VAL A 57 -0.13 -7.33 0.29
CA VAL A 57 0.17 -8.36 -0.71
C VAL A 57 1.15 -9.33 -0.08
N ALA A 58 0.86 -10.62 -0.13
CA ALA A 58 1.64 -11.66 0.53
C ALA A 58 1.69 -12.93 -0.33
N PRO A 59 2.69 -13.80 -0.11
CA PRO A 59 2.72 -15.13 -0.72
C PRO A 59 1.45 -15.94 -0.41
N PRO A 60 0.90 -16.71 -1.36
CA PRO A 60 -0.35 -17.44 -1.17
C PRO A 60 -0.37 -18.36 0.05
N GLU A 61 0.76 -18.99 0.39
CA GLU A 61 0.89 -19.88 1.55
C GLU A 61 0.78 -19.16 2.89
N ALA A 62 1.05 -17.85 2.94
CA ALA A 62 0.95 -17.05 4.16
C ALA A 62 -0.48 -16.55 4.43
N VAL A 63 -1.35 -16.55 3.41
CA VAL A 63 -2.69 -15.94 3.49
C VAL A 63 -3.53 -16.54 4.62
N ALA A 64 -3.56 -17.86 4.76
CA ALA A 64 -4.36 -18.53 5.78
C ALA A 64 -3.95 -18.14 7.22
N ASP A 65 -2.66 -17.93 7.47
CA ASP A 65 -2.17 -17.50 8.78
C ASP A 65 -2.40 -16.01 9.02
N LEU A 66 -2.27 -15.18 7.97
CA LEU A 66 -2.63 -13.77 8.02
C LEU A 66 -4.11 -13.55 8.32
N GLU A 67 -5.00 -14.36 7.74
CA GLU A 67 -6.44 -14.30 8.02
C GLU A 67 -6.75 -14.64 9.48
N LYS A 68 -6.10 -15.67 10.04
CA LYS A 68 -6.22 -15.99 11.47
C LYS A 68 -5.76 -14.82 12.34
N LEU A 69 -4.63 -14.20 11.99
CA LEU A 69 -4.14 -13.02 12.72
C LEU A 69 -5.14 -11.86 12.61
N ALA A 70 -5.66 -11.57 11.42
CA ALA A 70 -6.65 -10.52 11.20
C ALA A 70 -7.91 -10.72 12.06
N GLN A 71 -8.43 -11.96 12.09
CA GLN A 71 -9.58 -12.33 12.92
C GLN A 71 -9.33 -12.11 14.42
N ASN A 72 -8.11 -12.37 14.91
CA ASN A 72 -7.80 -12.21 16.33
C ASN A 72 -7.42 -10.78 16.72
N LEU A 73 -6.88 -9.98 15.79
CA LEU A 73 -6.36 -8.64 16.09
C LEU A 73 -7.38 -7.52 15.87
N TYR A 74 -8.18 -7.59 14.81
CA TYR A 74 -9.07 -6.48 14.44
C TYR A 74 -10.39 -6.89 13.78
N ILE A 75 -10.59 -8.18 13.48
CA ILE A 75 -11.79 -8.77 12.84
C ILE A 75 -12.01 -8.30 11.39
N SER A 76 -12.14 -7.00 11.16
CA SER A 76 -12.33 -6.41 9.83
C SER A 76 -11.90 -4.94 9.78
N ALA A 77 -11.58 -4.45 8.58
CA ALA A 77 -11.35 -3.04 8.35
C ALA A 77 -12.67 -2.24 8.49
N PRO A 78 -12.65 -0.94 8.85
CA PRO A 78 -13.87 -0.16 9.04
C PRO A 78 -14.74 -0.13 7.78
N SER A 79 -15.99 -0.62 7.86
CA SER A 79 -16.88 -0.74 6.70
C SER A 79 -17.10 0.59 5.97
N MET A 80 -17.29 1.69 6.73
CA MET A 80 -17.45 3.03 6.14
C MET A 80 -16.24 3.46 5.31
N ALA A 81 -15.02 3.14 5.76
CA ALA A 81 -13.80 3.44 5.02
C ALA A 81 -13.72 2.60 3.74
N GLN A 82 -14.11 1.32 3.80
CA GLN A 82 -14.14 0.44 2.63
C GLN A 82 -15.08 0.98 1.54
N TYR A 83 -16.27 1.44 1.89
CA TYR A 83 -17.20 2.05 0.92
C TYR A 83 -16.66 3.37 0.35
N ALA A 84 -16.12 4.25 1.20
CA ALA A 84 -15.55 5.52 0.75
C ALA A 84 -14.35 5.34 -0.18
N ALA A 85 -13.54 4.30 0.05
CA ALA A 85 -12.38 3.98 -0.77
C ALA A 85 -12.74 3.61 -2.22
N LEU A 86 -13.97 3.14 -2.49
CA LEU A 86 -14.41 2.88 -3.86
C LEU A 86 -14.43 4.17 -4.70
N ALA A 87 -14.83 5.30 -4.10
CA ALA A 87 -14.87 6.59 -4.77
C ALA A 87 -13.47 7.11 -5.13
N CYS A 88 -12.41 6.62 -4.49
CA CYS A 88 -11.04 6.99 -4.82
C CYS A 88 -10.61 6.57 -6.22
N PHE A 89 -11.26 5.55 -6.79
CA PHE A 89 -10.98 5.03 -8.12
C PHE A 89 -11.84 5.66 -9.22
N GLU A 90 -12.74 6.57 -8.86
CA GLU A 90 -13.52 7.32 -9.84
C GLU A 90 -12.61 8.30 -10.60
N PRO A 91 -12.82 8.50 -11.92
CA PRO A 91 -11.96 9.36 -12.73
C PRO A 91 -11.83 10.80 -12.19
N GLN A 92 -12.93 11.35 -11.67
CA GLN A 92 -12.96 12.70 -11.10
C GLN A 92 -12.11 12.80 -9.84
N THR A 93 -12.17 11.79 -8.97
CA THR A 93 -11.35 11.72 -7.75
C THR A 93 -9.89 11.51 -8.09
N LEU A 94 -9.55 10.62 -9.02
CA LEU A 94 -8.18 10.40 -9.47
C LEU A 94 -7.55 11.69 -10.01
N ALA A 95 -8.29 12.49 -10.78
CA ALA A 95 -7.81 13.79 -11.25
C ALA A 95 -7.44 14.74 -10.10
N ILE A 96 -8.23 14.76 -9.03
CA ILE A 96 -7.94 15.54 -7.81
C ILE A 96 -6.70 15.00 -7.10
N LEU A 97 -6.55 13.68 -6.99
CA LEU A 97 -5.38 13.05 -6.35
C LEU A 97 -4.09 13.35 -7.12
N GLU A 98 -4.12 13.31 -8.45
CA GLU A 98 -2.99 13.68 -9.29
C GLU A 98 -2.62 15.17 -9.16
N GLN A 99 -3.61 16.06 -9.08
CA GLN A 99 -3.35 17.48 -8.80
C GLN A 99 -2.63 17.66 -7.44
N ARG A 100 -3.06 16.91 -6.41
CA ARG A 100 -2.42 16.93 -5.09
C ARG A 100 -1.02 16.34 -5.12
N ARG A 101 -0.78 15.26 -5.88
CA ARG A 101 0.56 14.72 -6.12
C ARG A 101 1.47 15.79 -6.72
N ALA A 102 1.04 16.45 -7.80
CA ALA A 102 1.83 17.52 -8.43
C ALA A 102 2.16 18.65 -7.45
N GLU A 103 1.23 19.03 -6.57
CA GLU A 103 1.48 19.99 -5.50
C GLU A 103 2.56 19.53 -4.51
N PHE A 104 2.55 18.27 -4.08
CA PHE A 104 3.62 17.73 -3.25
C PHE A 104 4.98 17.74 -3.95
N GLY A 105 5.01 17.49 -5.26
CA GLY A 105 6.22 17.62 -6.08
C GLY A 105 6.77 19.04 -6.05
N ARG A 106 5.91 20.05 -6.27
CA ARG A 106 6.30 21.47 -6.19
C ARG A 106 6.86 21.82 -4.81
N ARG A 107 6.23 21.36 -3.72
CA ARG A 107 6.71 21.65 -2.35
C ARG A 107 8.04 20.99 -2.01
N ARG A 108 8.35 19.84 -2.60
CA ARG A 108 9.64 19.16 -2.43
C ARG A 108 10.77 19.94 -3.11
N ASP A 109 10.46 20.60 -4.23
CA ASP A 109 11.44 21.29 -5.08
C ASP A 109 11.68 22.76 -4.68
N LEU A 110 10.91 23.27 -3.73
CA LEU A 110 11.12 24.57 -3.07
C LEU A 110 12.15 24.47 -1.94
#